data_AF-A0A147EXS8-F1
#
_entry.id   AF-A0A147EXS8-F1
#
_cell.length_a   1.000
_cell.length_b   1.000
_cell.length_c   1.000
_cell.angle_alpha   90.00
_cell.angle_beta   90.00
_cell.angle_gamma   90.00
#
_symmetry.space_group_name_H-M   'P 1'
#
loop_
_entity.id
_entity.type
_entity.pdbx_description
1 polymer ?
#
loop_
_entity_poly.entity_id
_entity_poly.type
_entity_poly.pdbx_seq_one_letter_code
_entity_poly.pdbx_strand_id
1 'polypeptide(L)'
;MTRSLRAGGAIAACVVLVTVLSACSGSGSTTCQQYGETALTARGKLLTDLLRAHGLDTADPGNVLGVTNAVNAFCATYGAAARDNLDRSIDEAVDWSSPSW
;
A
#
# COMPACT_ATOMS: atom_id res chain seq x y z
N MET A 1 -44.35 32.65 22.81
CA MET A 1 -43.89 31.36 23.36
C MET A 1 -43.68 30.40 22.20
N THR A 2 -42.52 30.47 21.56
CA THR A 2 -42.17 29.68 20.37
C THR A 2 -41.42 28.43 20.82
N ARG A 3 -41.99 27.25 20.53
CA ARG A 3 -41.39 25.94 20.83
C ARG A 3 -40.25 25.68 19.85
N SER A 4 -39.01 25.69 20.35
CA SER A 4 -37.82 25.31 19.59
C SER A 4 -37.75 23.79 19.38
N LEU A 5 -37.25 23.43 18.20
CA LEU A 5 -37.43 22.17 17.50
C LEU A 5 -36.68 20.97 18.12
N ARG A 6 -37.27 19.80 17.86
CA ARG A 6 -36.79 18.46 18.17
C ARG A 6 -35.47 18.13 17.47
N ALA A 7 -34.73 17.27 18.16
CA ALA A 7 -33.59 16.50 17.71
C ALA A 7 -33.74 15.90 16.30
N GLY A 8 -32.63 15.88 15.57
CA GLY A 8 -32.48 15.19 14.30
C GLY A 8 -31.00 15.15 13.94
N GLY A 9 -30.27 14.21 14.55
CA GLY A 9 -28.90 13.91 14.16
C GLY A 9 -28.88 13.42 12.72
N ALA A 10 -28.04 14.03 11.90
CA ALA A 10 -27.62 13.49 10.62
C ALA A 10 -26.12 13.73 10.53
N ILE A 11 -25.39 12.65 10.75
CA ILE A 11 -23.94 12.54 10.74
C ILE A 11 -23.44 13.01 9.38
N ALA A 12 -22.55 13.99 9.37
CA ALA A 12 -21.88 14.49 8.19
C ALA A 12 -21.19 13.34 7.45
N ALA A 13 -21.72 12.99 6.27
CA ALA A 13 -21.05 12.07 5.36
C ALA A 13 -19.78 12.78 4.83
N CYS A 14 -18.65 12.52 5.47
CA CYS A 14 -17.35 12.88 4.91
C CYS A 14 -17.12 12.03 3.66
N VAL A 15 -17.34 12.64 2.49
CA VAL A 15 -16.85 12.14 1.22
C VAL A 15 -15.33 12.21 1.27
N VAL A 16 -14.68 11.10 1.62
CA VAL A 16 -13.22 10.97 1.48
C VAL A 16 -12.96 10.72 0.00
N LEU A 17 -12.87 11.82 -0.75
CA LEU A 17 -12.35 11.85 -2.10
C LEU A 17 -10.83 11.65 -2.00
N VAL A 18 -10.37 10.39 -1.99
CA VAL A 18 -8.93 10.07 -2.08
C VAL A 18 -8.46 10.34 -3.50
N THR A 19 -8.24 11.62 -3.81
CA THR A 19 -7.49 12.06 -4.98
C THR A 19 -6.01 12.04 -4.62
N VAL A 20 -5.37 10.86 -4.63
CA VAL A 20 -3.90 10.81 -4.61
C VAL A 20 -3.36 10.86 -6.02
N LEU A 21 -3.24 12.11 -6.46
CA LEU A 21 -2.34 12.55 -7.49
C LEU A 21 -0.89 12.33 -7.01
N SER A 22 -0.32 11.14 -7.19
CA SER A 22 1.11 10.89 -6.93
C SER A 22 1.71 9.89 -7.91
N ALA A 23 1.63 10.18 -9.22
CA ALA A 23 2.51 9.57 -10.22
C ALA A 23 3.95 10.14 -10.17
N CYS A 24 4.35 10.73 -9.04
CA CYS A 24 5.67 11.34 -8.83
C CYS A 24 6.24 11.09 -7.42
N SER A 25 5.83 10.01 -6.78
CA SER A 25 6.48 9.47 -5.59
C SER A 25 6.73 8.00 -5.91
N GLY A 26 7.98 7.56 -5.84
CA GLY A 26 8.37 6.22 -6.27
C GLY A 26 7.49 5.14 -5.65
N SER A 27 7.47 3.95 -6.26
CA SER A 27 6.84 2.74 -5.70
C SER A 27 7.13 2.53 -4.21
N GLY A 28 8.28 3.01 -3.72
CA GLY A 28 8.67 3.03 -2.31
C GLY A 28 7.94 4.03 -1.39
N SER A 29 6.91 4.75 -1.85
CA SER A 29 6.02 5.52 -0.95
C SER A 29 4.64 4.90 -0.80
N THR A 30 4.36 3.79 -1.50
CA THR A 30 3.09 3.07 -1.36
C THR A 30 3.00 2.49 0.05
N THR A 31 1.93 2.81 0.78
CA THR A 31 1.73 2.23 2.11
C THR A 31 1.17 0.81 2.03
N CYS A 32 1.28 0.03 3.12
CA CYS A 32 0.64 -1.29 3.18
C CYS A 32 -0.87 -1.22 2.92
N GLN A 33 -1.56 -0.19 3.40
CA GLN A 33 -2.98 0.01 3.11
C GLN A 33 -3.23 0.17 1.60
N GLN A 34 -2.50 1.06 0.94
CA GLN A 34 -2.62 1.30 -0.50
C GLN A 34 -2.29 0.05 -1.31
N TYR A 35 -1.25 -0.69 -0.92
CA TYR A 35 -0.89 -1.97 -1.52
C TYR A 35 -2.00 -3.01 -1.34
N GLY A 36 -2.61 -3.08 -0.15
CA GLY A 36 -3.75 -3.94 0.16
C GLY A 36 -5.01 -3.62 -0.64
N GLU A 37 -5.24 -2.36 -0.98
CA GLU A 37 -6.36 -1.92 -1.82
C GLU A 37 -6.07 -2.06 -3.32
N THR A 38 -4.79 -2.19 -3.69
CA THR A 38 -4.37 -2.41 -5.08
C THR A 38 -4.80 -3.80 -5.57
N ALA A 39 -5.36 -3.85 -6.78
CA ALA A 39 -5.75 -5.11 -7.43
C ALA A 39 -4.56 -6.07 -7.55
N LEU A 40 -4.79 -7.37 -7.35
CA LEU A 40 -3.73 -8.39 -7.34
C LEU A 40 -2.86 -8.38 -8.61
N THR A 41 -3.46 -8.11 -9.77
CA THR A 41 -2.73 -7.99 -11.05
C THR A 41 -1.82 -6.77 -11.12
N ALA A 42 -2.18 -5.68 -10.43
CA ALA A 42 -1.40 -4.45 -10.38
C ALA A 42 -0.31 -4.48 -9.30
N ARG A 43 -0.49 -5.28 -8.23
CA ARG A 43 0.52 -5.47 -7.18
C ARG A 43 1.84 -5.99 -7.73
N GLY A 44 1.78 -6.95 -8.66
CA GLY A 44 3.00 -7.49 -9.30
C GLY A 44 3.83 -6.39 -9.98
N LYS A 45 3.19 -5.52 -10.77
CA LYS A 45 3.86 -4.38 -11.40
C LYS A 45 4.44 -3.42 -10.36
N LEU A 46 3.72 -3.15 -9.27
CA LEU A 46 4.16 -2.27 -8.20
C LEU A 46 5.44 -2.79 -7.53
N LEU A 47 5.51 -4.09 -7.25
CA LEU A 47 6.70 -4.74 -6.69
C LEU A 47 7.87 -4.77 -7.68
N THR A 48 7.62 -4.99 -8.97
CA THR A 48 8.64 -4.86 -10.02
C THR A 48 9.19 -3.43 -10.10
N ASP A 49 8.34 -2.42 -10.00
CA ASP A 49 8.77 -1.02 -9.99
C ASP A 49 9.54 -0.68 -8.70
N LEU A 50 9.19 -1.30 -7.56
CA LEU A 50 9.93 -1.20 -6.30
C LEU A 50 11.35 -1.78 -6.43
N LEU A 51 11.49 -3.00 -6.95
CA LEU A 51 12.80 -3.60 -7.24
C LEU A 51 13.66 -2.71 -8.13
N ARG A 52 13.08 -2.17 -9.21
CA ARG A 52 13.79 -1.28 -10.14
C ARG A 52 14.27 0.00 -9.46
N ALA A 53 13.47 0.57 -8.55
CA ALA A 53 13.84 1.77 -7.79
C ALA A 53 15.10 1.56 -6.94
N HIS A 54 15.34 0.33 -6.50
CA HIS A 54 16.52 -0.07 -5.72
C HIS A 54 17.62 -0.72 -6.58
N GLY A 55 17.51 -0.65 -7.91
CA GLY A 55 18.53 -1.17 -8.82
C GLY A 55 18.66 -2.69 -8.86
N LEU A 56 17.66 -3.43 -8.37
CA LEU A 56 17.65 -4.89 -8.39
C LEU A 56 17.14 -5.42 -9.73
N ASP A 57 17.67 -6.57 -10.15
CA ASP A 57 17.24 -7.24 -11.38
C ASP A 57 15.82 -7.78 -11.21
N THR A 58 14.90 -7.26 -12.04
CA THR A 58 13.50 -7.66 -12.08
C THR A 58 13.24 -8.98 -12.83
N ALA A 59 14.23 -9.47 -13.59
CA ALA A 59 14.17 -10.77 -14.24
C ALA A 59 14.69 -11.91 -13.34
N ASP A 60 15.35 -11.57 -12.23
CA ASP A 60 15.78 -12.55 -11.23
C ASP A 60 14.56 -13.04 -10.41
N PRO A 61 14.22 -14.34 -10.50
CA PRO A 61 13.09 -14.89 -9.76
C PRO A 61 13.27 -14.83 -8.24
N GLY A 62 14.50 -14.86 -7.72
CA GLY A 62 14.81 -14.71 -6.30
C GLY A 62 14.44 -13.32 -5.79
N ASN A 63 14.82 -12.27 -6.52
CA ASN A 63 14.43 -10.90 -6.17
C ASN A 63 12.92 -10.70 -6.19
N VAL A 64 12.23 -11.21 -7.22
CA VAL A 64 10.77 -11.09 -7.36
C VAL A 64 10.04 -11.85 -6.24
N LEU A 65 10.46 -13.07 -5.92
CA LEU A 65 9.85 -13.85 -4.86
C LEU A 65 10.16 -13.26 -3.48
N GLY A 66 11.40 -12.84 -3.25
CA GLY A 66 11.83 -12.25 -2.00
C GLY A 66 11.09 -10.95 -1.68
N VAL A 67 11.01 -10.00 -2.62
CA VAL A 67 10.23 -8.76 -2.42
C VAL A 67 8.74 -9.06 -2.18
N THR A 68 8.18 -10.03 -2.90
CA THR A 68 6.78 -10.42 -2.75
C THR A 68 6.52 -10.97 -1.36
N ASN A 69 7.38 -11.87 -0.88
CA ASN A 69 7.24 -12.47 0.44
C ASN A 69 7.45 -11.45 1.56
N ALA A 70 8.49 -10.62 1.44
CA ALA A 70 8.80 -9.57 2.41
C ALA A 70 7.63 -8.59 2.57
N VAL A 71 7.12 -8.05 1.46
CA VAL A 71 6.00 -7.09 1.48
C VAL A 71 4.71 -7.76 1.96
N ASN A 72 4.39 -8.98 1.52
CA ASN A 72 3.18 -9.67 1.96
C ASN A 72 3.23 -10.03 3.46
N ALA A 73 4.39 -10.40 3.98
CA ALA A 73 4.58 -10.68 5.40
C ALA A 73 4.49 -9.39 6.23
N PHE A 74 5.16 -8.32 5.78
CA PHE A 74 5.14 -7.03 6.46
C PHE A 74 3.73 -6.42 6.53
N CYS A 75 2.95 -6.51 5.46
CA CYS A 75 1.62 -5.91 5.37
C CYS A 75 0.47 -6.89 5.72
N ALA A 76 0.77 -8.17 5.97
CA ALA A 76 -0.18 -9.25 6.20
C ALA A 76 -1.26 -9.40 5.10
N THR A 77 -0.85 -9.32 3.83
CA THR A 77 -1.74 -9.07 2.67
C THR A 77 -2.06 -10.29 1.82
N TYR A 78 -1.64 -11.51 2.19
CA TYR A 78 -1.70 -12.77 1.42
C TYR A 78 -2.97 -12.99 0.54
N GLY A 79 -3.05 -12.32 -0.60
CA GLY A 79 -4.23 -12.31 -1.48
C GLY A 79 -5.43 -11.46 -1.01
N ALA A 80 -5.34 -10.77 0.13
CA ALA A 80 -6.42 -9.99 0.73
C ALA A 80 -6.03 -8.52 0.94
N ALA A 81 -6.89 -7.75 1.61
CA ALA A 81 -6.53 -6.42 2.10
C ALA A 81 -5.41 -6.50 3.16
N ALA A 82 -4.65 -5.42 3.32
CA ALA A 82 -3.59 -5.35 4.33
C ALA A 82 -4.20 -5.30 5.72
N ARG A 83 -3.49 -5.89 6.69
CA ARG A 83 -3.96 -5.96 8.08
C ARG A 83 -2.95 -5.34 9.05
N ASP A 84 -1.68 -5.33 8.68
CA ASP A 84 -0.58 -4.84 9.50
C ASP A 84 0.13 -3.67 8.80
N ASN A 85 0.80 -2.82 9.59
CA ASN A 85 1.67 -1.73 9.12
C ASN A 85 1.01 -0.78 8.10
N LEU A 86 -0.30 -0.54 8.23
CA LEU A 86 -1.16 0.10 7.23
C LEU A 86 -0.65 1.47 6.72
N ASP A 87 -0.04 2.25 7.60
CA ASP A 87 0.50 3.58 7.33
C ASP A 87 1.99 3.57 6.93
N ARG A 88 2.67 2.43 7.09
CA ARG A 88 4.09 2.28 6.75
C ARG A 88 4.26 1.98 5.28
N SER A 89 5.38 2.45 4.73
CA SER A 89 5.73 2.19 3.33
C SER A 89 6.14 0.74 3.13
N ILE A 90 5.75 0.15 2.01
CA ILE A 90 6.23 -1.17 1.57
C ILE A 90 7.74 -1.19 1.31
N ASP A 91 8.37 -0.03 1.13
CA ASP A 91 9.82 0.12 0.99
C ASP A 91 10.57 -0.39 2.23
N GLU A 92 9.96 -0.23 3.40
CA GLU A 92 10.55 -0.64 4.67
C GLU A 92 10.42 -2.14 4.94
N ALA A 93 9.62 -2.85 4.14
CA ALA A 93 9.45 -4.29 4.26
C ALA A 93 10.73 -5.06 3.89
N VAL A 94 11.65 -4.39 3.21
CA VAL A 94 12.80 -5.00 2.55
C VAL A 94 14.11 -4.43 3.08
N ASP A 95 15.03 -5.31 3.45
CA ASP A 95 16.43 -4.95 3.63
C ASP A 95 17.15 -4.86 2.27
N TRP A 96 17.14 -3.67 1.68
CA TRP A 96 17.78 -3.36 0.40
C TRP A 96 19.31 -3.50 0.39
N SER A 97 19.94 -3.66 1.56
CA SER A 97 21.39 -3.85 1.64
C SER A 97 21.81 -5.29 1.32
N SER A 98 20.86 -6.22 1.30
CA SER A 98 21.09 -7.62 0.95
C SER A 98 21.10 -7.81 -0.57
N PRO A 99 22.19 -8.37 -1.16
CA PRO A 99 22.29 -8.55 -2.61
C PRO A 99 21.49 -9.74 -3.16
N SER A 100 20.93 -10.60 -2.29
CA SER A 100 20.20 -11.82 -2.70
C SER A 100 19.33 -12.35 -1.56
N TRP A 101 18.19 -12.96 -1.90
CA TRP A 101 17.19 -13.54 -0.98
C TRP A 101 16.67 -14.90 -1.44
#